data_AF-A0A0W4ZH21-F1
#
_entry.id   AF-A0A0W4ZH21-F1
#
_cell.length_a   1.000
_cell.length_b   1.000
_cell.length_c   1.000
_cell.angle_alpha   90.00
_cell.angle_beta   90.00
_cell.angle_gamma   90.00
#
_symmetry.space_group_name_H-M   'P 1'
#
loop_
_entity.id
_entity.type
_entity.pdbx_description
1 polymer ?
#
loop_
_entity_poly.entity_id
_entity_poly.type
_entity_poly.pdbx_seq_one_letter_code
_entity_poly.pdbx_strand_id
1 'polypeptide(L)'
;MMKIEEYFPSIEQAIDSIESLEFNYPKPFTNSLLKLQDIVMLIRDAEGHESRLFSVEKGKKEGEKKGFCQALEVPVTPLKNKELQSPEILLEAAEKLLNIYQFPEIEERIGMLFEKNRKHLKNIQDLEAKIESQRMKLDLLLTNNDFNFEDKNEIITDEMIQEEKDEVARLEYELEMRSKELRENE
;
A
#
# COMPACT_ATOMS: atom_id res chain seq x y z
N MET A 1 -17.02 76.66 -66.06
CA MET A 1 -17.82 76.12 -64.95
C MET A 1 -18.02 74.65 -65.28
N MET A 2 -17.37 73.73 -64.56
CA MET A 2 -17.52 72.29 -64.85
C MET A 2 -19.00 71.91 -64.72
N LYS A 3 -19.51 71.15 -65.69
CA LYS A 3 -20.91 70.71 -65.69
C LYS A 3 -21.04 69.52 -64.74
N ILE A 4 -22.17 69.43 -64.05
CA ILE A 4 -22.45 68.35 -63.10
C ILE A 4 -22.37 66.95 -63.74
N GLU A 5 -22.61 66.89 -65.05
CA GLU A 5 -22.58 65.68 -65.88
C GLU A 5 -21.21 64.97 -65.85
N GLU A 6 -20.12 65.70 -65.67
CA GLU A 6 -18.77 65.15 -65.63
C GLU A 6 -18.48 64.34 -64.35
N TYR A 7 -19.28 64.53 -63.29
CA TYR A 7 -19.08 63.83 -62.01
C TYR A 7 -19.81 62.48 -61.94
N PHE A 8 -20.79 62.23 -62.80
CA PHE A 8 -21.54 60.95 -62.77
C PHE A 8 -20.64 59.72 -62.89
N PRO A 9 -19.66 59.64 -63.82
CA PRO A 9 -18.80 58.46 -63.92
C PRO A 9 -17.98 58.21 -62.65
N SER A 10 -17.53 59.28 -61.98
CA SER A 10 -16.80 59.18 -60.72
C SER A 10 -17.69 58.69 -59.57
N ILE A 11 -18.98 59.05 -59.59
CA ILE A 11 -19.96 58.61 -58.59
C ILE A 11 -20.28 57.12 -58.80
N GLU A 12 -20.52 56.70 -60.04
CA GLU A 12 -20.77 55.29 -60.37
C GLU A 12 -19.57 54.41 -59.97
N GLN A 13 -18.35 54.86 -60.29
CA GLN A 13 -17.13 54.14 -59.88
C GLN A 13 -16.99 54.05 -58.35
N ALA A 14 -17.39 55.08 -57.61
CA ALA A 14 -17.35 55.06 -56.16
C ALA A 14 -18.42 54.12 -55.57
N ILE A 15 -19.60 54.02 -56.19
CA ILE A 15 -20.66 53.10 -55.77
C ILE A 15 -20.19 51.66 -55.92
N ASP A 16 -19.70 51.28 -57.10
CA ASP A 16 -19.17 49.93 -57.37
C ASP A 16 -18.03 49.56 -56.40
N SER A 17 -17.16 50.54 -56.10
CA SER A 17 -16.06 50.37 -55.14
C SER A 17 -16.54 50.22 -53.70
N ILE A 18 -17.67 50.79 -53.30
CA ILE A 18 -18.20 50.66 -51.94
C ILE A 18 -18.98 49.36 -51.80
N GLU A 19 -19.73 48.97 -52.83
CA GLU A 19 -20.54 47.75 -52.84
C GLU A 19 -19.68 46.47 -52.88
N SER A 20 -18.55 46.51 -53.58
CA SER A 20 -17.61 45.39 -53.65
C SER A 20 -16.75 45.19 -52.39
N LEU A 21 -16.86 46.07 -51.39
CA LEU A 21 -16.14 45.89 -50.12
C LEU A 21 -16.76 44.75 -49.32
N GLU A 22 -16.00 43.68 -49.15
CA GLU A 22 -16.31 42.65 -48.15
C GLU A 22 -16.13 43.22 -46.75
N PHE A 23 -17.18 43.84 -46.21
CA PHE A 23 -17.23 44.19 -44.81
C PHE A 23 -17.39 42.91 -44.01
N ASN A 24 -16.34 42.53 -43.29
CA ASN A 24 -16.49 41.61 -42.17
C ASN A 24 -17.45 42.25 -41.17
N TYR A 25 -18.73 41.87 -41.21
CA TYR A 25 -19.66 42.17 -40.13
C TYR A 25 -18.95 41.81 -38.82
N PRO A 26 -18.96 42.69 -37.81
CA PRO A 26 -18.27 42.41 -36.56
C PRO A 26 -18.76 41.06 -36.06
N LYS A 27 -17.92 40.03 -36.25
CA LYS A 27 -18.13 38.72 -35.66
C LYS A 27 -18.23 39.04 -34.19
N PRO A 28 -19.42 38.87 -33.57
CA PRO A 28 -19.66 39.43 -32.26
C PRO A 28 -18.51 38.93 -31.40
N PHE A 29 -17.74 39.89 -30.86
CA PHE A 29 -16.56 39.61 -30.06
C PHE A 29 -16.87 38.45 -29.14
N THR A 30 -15.93 37.53 -28.91
CA THR A 30 -16.04 36.38 -28.00
C THR A 30 -16.85 36.63 -26.70
N ASN A 31 -16.94 37.89 -26.27
CA ASN A 31 -17.90 38.40 -25.27
C ASN A 31 -19.39 38.08 -25.51
N SER A 32 -19.84 37.89 -26.75
CA SER A 32 -21.20 37.41 -27.07
C SER A 32 -21.29 35.89 -27.09
N LEU A 33 -20.16 35.19 -27.21
CA LEU A 33 -20.07 33.75 -26.92
C LEU A 33 -20.21 33.50 -25.41
N LEU A 34 -19.74 34.43 -24.58
CA LEU A 34 -20.00 34.45 -23.14
C LEU A 34 -21.47 34.75 -22.79
N LYS A 35 -22.30 35.28 -23.71
CA LYS A 35 -23.75 35.39 -23.50
C LYS A 35 -24.49 34.05 -23.65
N LEU A 36 -23.89 33.07 -24.31
CA LEU A 36 -24.49 31.73 -24.47
C LEU A 36 -24.27 30.85 -23.23
N GLN A 37 -23.25 31.16 -22.43
CA GLN A 37 -23.06 30.54 -21.12
C GLN A 37 -23.81 31.43 -20.13
N ASP A 38 -24.85 30.91 -19.48
CA ASP A 38 -25.42 31.61 -18.34
C ASP A 38 -24.28 31.87 -17.36
N ILE A 39 -24.08 33.12 -16.93
CA ILE A 39 -22.96 33.46 -16.06
C ILE A 39 -23.04 32.66 -14.75
N VAL A 40 -24.24 32.17 -14.39
CA VAL A 40 -24.51 31.25 -13.29
C VAL A 40 -23.93 29.85 -13.51
N MET A 41 -23.70 29.41 -14.75
CA MET A 41 -22.92 28.20 -15.03
C MET A 41 -21.42 28.41 -14.88
N LEU A 42 -20.92 29.63 -15.11
CA LEU A 42 -19.50 29.99 -15.01
C LEU A 42 -19.10 30.39 -13.58
N ILE A 43 -19.99 31.10 -12.91
CA ILE A 43 -19.95 31.42 -11.48
C ILE A 43 -20.65 30.25 -10.80
N ARG A 44 -19.89 29.21 -10.47
CA ARG A 44 -20.38 28.23 -9.50
C ARG A 44 -20.74 29.01 -8.23
N ASP A 45 -21.87 28.68 -7.62
CA ASP A 45 -22.12 29.06 -6.23
C ASP A 45 -20.89 28.64 -5.42
N ALA A 46 -20.38 29.55 -4.59
CA ALA A 46 -19.25 29.26 -3.72
C ALA A 46 -19.61 28.03 -2.89
N GLU A 47 -19.00 26.88 -3.21
CA GLU A 47 -19.29 25.62 -2.52
C GLU A 47 -19.09 25.85 -1.01
N GLY A 48 -19.77 25.08 -0.15
CA GLY A 48 -19.80 25.38 1.29
C GLY A 48 -18.42 25.54 1.95
N HIS A 49 -17.38 24.97 1.34
CA HIS A 49 -16.00 25.14 1.77
C HIS A 49 -15.42 26.54 1.45
N GLU A 50 -15.80 27.18 0.34
CA GLU A 50 -15.39 28.53 -0.05
C GLU A 50 -16.11 29.60 0.79
N SER A 51 -17.41 29.42 1.05
CA SER A 51 -18.20 30.34 1.89
C SER A 51 -17.69 30.44 3.35
N ARG A 52 -17.01 29.38 3.84
CA ARG A 52 -16.37 29.36 5.18
C ARG A 52 -15.10 30.21 5.24
N LEU A 53 -14.38 30.38 4.13
CA LEU A 53 -13.16 31.21 4.07
C LEU A 53 -13.45 32.70 4.22
N PHE A 54 -14.65 33.15 3.80
CA PHE A 54 -15.04 34.57 3.78
C PHE A 54 -15.99 34.97 4.92
N SER A 55 -16.38 34.04 5.78
CA SER A 55 -17.08 34.37 7.02
C SER A 55 -16.10 34.94 8.03
N VAL A 56 -15.83 36.25 7.89
CA VAL A 56 -15.17 37.03 8.96
C VAL A 56 -16.09 36.95 10.17
N GLU A 57 -15.57 36.40 11.28
CA GLU A 57 -16.29 36.33 12.55
C GLU A 57 -16.82 37.72 12.91
N LYS A 58 -18.13 37.93 12.75
CA LYS A 58 -18.79 39.13 13.27
C LYS A 58 -18.90 38.97 14.79
N GLY A 59 -17.88 39.46 15.48
CA GLY A 59 -18.03 39.98 16.83
C GLY A 59 -17.54 39.09 17.97
N LYS A 60 -16.24 38.79 18.02
CA LYS A 60 -15.57 38.49 19.30
C LYS A 60 -14.36 39.38 19.48
N LYS A 61 -14.38 40.16 20.57
CA LYS A 61 -13.30 41.04 21.00
C LYS A 61 -12.04 40.21 21.24
N GLU A 62 -10.92 40.77 20.80
CA GLU A 62 -9.57 40.23 20.95
C GLU A 62 -9.28 39.78 22.38
N GLY A 63 -8.84 38.54 22.53
CA GLY A 63 -8.44 37.94 23.80
C GLY A 63 -7.60 36.70 23.56
N GLU A 64 -6.29 36.86 23.75
CA GLU A 64 -5.27 35.83 23.94
C GLU A 64 -4.96 34.87 22.77
N LYS A 65 -3.76 35.10 22.20
CA LYS A 65 -3.04 34.15 21.36
C LYS A 65 -2.76 32.86 22.14
N LYS A 66 -3.61 31.86 21.97
CA LYS A 66 -3.21 30.45 22.04
C LYS A 66 -3.39 29.88 20.65
N GLY A 67 -2.32 29.30 20.10
CA GLY A 67 -2.30 28.72 18.77
C GLY A 67 -3.42 27.68 18.63
N PHE A 68 -4.53 28.10 18.05
CA PHE A 68 -5.64 27.24 17.70
C PHE A 68 -5.48 26.93 16.22
N CYS A 69 -4.73 25.86 15.92
CA CYS A 69 -4.85 25.20 14.63
C CYS A 69 -6.24 24.54 14.61
N GLN A 70 -7.28 25.33 14.34
CA GLN A 70 -8.61 24.76 14.10
C GLN A 70 -8.50 23.94 12.84
N ALA A 71 -8.65 22.63 13.01
CA ALA A 71 -8.69 21.68 11.93
C ALA A 71 -9.73 22.13 10.90
N LEU A 72 -9.24 22.59 9.75
CA LEU A 72 -9.95 22.38 8.51
C LEU A 72 -10.32 20.90 8.50
N GLU A 73 -11.61 20.60 8.39
CA GLU A 73 -12.08 19.29 7.96
C GLU A 73 -11.59 19.10 6.52
N VAL A 74 -10.30 18.81 6.41
CA VAL A 74 -9.71 18.20 5.23
C VAL A 74 -10.58 16.97 4.98
N PRO A 75 -11.05 16.69 3.74
CA PRO A 75 -11.63 15.38 3.45
C PRO A 75 -10.67 14.37 4.06
N VAL A 76 -11.18 13.53 4.96
CA VAL A 76 -10.40 12.70 5.86
C VAL A 76 -9.49 11.84 5.00
N THR A 77 -8.31 12.34 4.69
CA THR A 77 -7.27 11.60 4.03
C THR A 77 -6.77 10.71 5.14
N PRO A 78 -6.83 9.37 5.01
CA PRO A 78 -6.51 8.43 6.08
C PRO A 78 -5.07 8.51 6.61
N LEU A 79 -4.28 9.50 6.21
CA LEU A 79 -2.82 9.50 6.27
C LEU A 79 -2.24 10.77 6.92
N LYS A 80 -3.00 11.45 7.78
CA LYS A 80 -2.48 12.64 8.51
C LYS A 80 -1.60 12.27 9.71
N ASN A 81 -1.62 11.01 10.13
CA ASN A 81 -0.77 10.52 11.22
C ASN A 81 0.60 10.17 10.65
N LYS A 82 1.67 10.66 11.29
CA LYS A 82 3.08 10.33 10.98
C LYS A 82 3.43 8.87 11.35
N GLU A 83 2.43 8.06 11.66
CA GLU A 83 2.57 6.64 11.91
C GLU A 83 2.79 5.92 10.57
N LEU A 84 3.68 4.95 10.59
CA LEU A 84 4.00 4.15 9.42
C LEU A 84 2.76 3.28 9.10
N GLN A 85 1.98 3.71 8.11
CA GLN A 85 0.81 2.98 7.65
C GLN A 85 1.25 1.75 6.85
N SER A 86 0.51 0.65 6.99
CA SER A 86 0.76 -0.55 6.20
C SER A 86 0.56 -0.26 4.70
N PRO A 87 1.40 -0.84 3.82
CA PRO A 87 1.35 -0.55 2.39
C PRO A 87 0.00 -0.88 1.74
N GLU A 88 -0.77 -1.82 2.28
CA GLU A 88 -2.12 -2.20 1.82
C GLU A 88 -3.11 -1.05 1.95
N ILE A 89 -3.13 -0.39 3.12
CA ILE A 89 -4.03 0.74 3.42
C ILE A 89 -3.69 1.92 2.51
N LEU A 90 -2.40 2.14 2.24
CA LEU A 90 -1.94 3.20 1.36
C LEU A 90 -2.37 2.96 -0.09
N LEU A 91 -2.28 1.72 -0.57
CA LEU A 91 -2.70 1.35 -1.92
C LEU A 91 -4.23 1.44 -2.09
N GLU A 92 -5.01 1.03 -1.09
CA GLU A 92 -6.47 1.17 -1.09
C GLU A 92 -6.90 2.66 -1.08
N ALA A 93 -6.20 3.49 -0.30
CA ALA A 93 -6.44 4.93 -0.30
C ALA A 93 -6.09 5.57 -1.66
N ALA A 94 -5.00 5.12 -2.30
CA ALA A 94 -4.60 5.60 -3.62
C ALA A 94 -5.62 5.25 -4.71
N GLU A 95 -6.21 4.06 -4.66
CA GLU A 95 -7.30 3.65 -5.58
C GLU A 95 -8.55 4.52 -5.39
N LYS A 96 -8.95 4.78 -4.14
CA LYS A 96 -10.08 5.68 -3.84
C LYS A 96 -9.85 7.09 -4.35
N LEU A 97 -8.61 7.60 -4.24
CA LEU A 97 -8.24 8.90 -4.79
C LEU A 97 -8.26 8.90 -6.32
N LEU A 98 -7.80 7.84 -6.96
CA LEU A 98 -7.83 7.70 -8.41
C LEU A 98 -9.27 7.69 -8.97
N ASN A 99 -10.22 7.10 -8.25
CA ASN A 99 -11.64 7.15 -8.63
C ASN A 99 -12.23 8.57 -8.60
N ILE A 100 -11.72 9.44 -7.72
CA ILE A 100 -12.15 10.84 -7.60
C ILE A 100 -11.39 11.73 -8.61
N TYR A 101 -10.13 11.38 -8.91
CA TYR A 101 -9.24 12.14 -9.76
C TYR A 101 -8.69 11.28 -10.90
N GLN A 102 -9.18 11.48 -12.12
CA GLN A 102 -8.71 10.76 -13.30
C GLN A 102 -7.30 11.23 -13.71
N PHE A 103 -6.29 10.42 -13.42
CA PHE A 103 -4.91 10.64 -13.82
C PHE A 103 -4.32 9.38 -14.47
N PRO A 104 -4.34 9.27 -15.81
CA PRO A 104 -4.01 8.03 -16.52
C PRO A 104 -2.56 7.54 -16.30
N GLU A 105 -1.60 8.45 -16.12
CA GLU A 105 -0.20 8.09 -15.84
C GLU A 105 -0.01 7.46 -14.45
N ILE A 106 -0.89 7.81 -13.50
CA ILE A 106 -0.79 7.35 -12.11
C ILE A 106 -1.39 5.94 -11.97
N GLU A 107 -2.36 5.58 -12.82
CA GLU A 107 -3.01 4.26 -12.81
C GLU A 107 -2.01 3.13 -13.05
N GLU A 108 -1.15 3.29 -14.06
CA GLU A 108 -0.11 2.31 -14.38
C GLU A 108 0.84 2.15 -13.19
N ARG A 109 1.27 3.27 -12.61
CA ARG A 109 2.21 3.26 -11.49
C ARG A 109 1.62 2.60 -10.25
N ILE A 110 0.36 2.87 -9.94
CA ILE A 110 -0.38 2.22 -8.85
C ILE A 110 -0.51 0.72 -9.12
N GLY A 111 -0.87 0.32 -10.35
CA GLY A 111 -0.92 -1.08 -10.77
C GLY A 111 0.41 -1.83 -10.57
N MET A 112 1.54 -1.20 -10.94
CA MET A 112 2.87 -1.75 -10.69
C MET A 112 3.15 -1.93 -9.18
N LEU A 113 2.71 -0.98 -8.35
CA LEU A 113 2.91 -1.06 -6.90
C LEU A 113 2.06 -2.18 -6.28
N PHE A 114 0.82 -2.39 -6.76
CA PHE A 114 0.00 -3.53 -6.36
C PHE A 114 0.66 -4.87 -6.70
N GLU A 115 1.18 -5.01 -7.93
CA GLU A 115 1.86 -6.25 -8.33
C GLU A 115 3.10 -6.53 -7.48
N LYS A 116 3.88 -5.48 -7.18
CA LYS A 116 5.04 -5.57 -6.28
C LYS A 116 4.62 -5.98 -4.88
N ASN A 117 3.58 -5.34 -4.32
CA ASN A 117 3.12 -5.69 -2.98
C ASN A 117 2.63 -7.14 -2.91
N ARG A 118 1.89 -7.59 -3.93
CA ARG A 118 1.46 -8.99 -4.07
C ARG A 118 2.64 -9.96 -4.08
N LYS A 119 3.72 -9.64 -4.81
CA LYS A 119 4.94 -10.46 -4.85
C LYS A 119 5.62 -10.52 -3.49
N HIS A 120 5.72 -9.38 -2.80
CA HIS A 120 6.30 -9.33 -1.46
C HIS A 120 5.48 -10.13 -0.45
N LEU A 121 4.15 -10.01 -0.45
CA LEU A 121 3.26 -10.78 0.42
C LEU A 121 3.45 -12.29 0.23
N LYS A 122 3.51 -12.76 -1.03
CA LYS A 122 3.77 -14.17 -1.30
C LYS A 122 5.13 -14.63 -0.77
N ASN A 123 6.18 -13.85 -1.01
CA ASN A 123 7.51 -14.19 -0.53
C ASN A 123 7.59 -14.20 1.01
N ILE A 124 6.92 -13.24 1.67
CA ILE A 124 6.81 -13.19 3.12
C ILE A 124 6.12 -14.46 3.62
N GLN A 125 4.98 -14.84 3.04
CA GLN A 125 4.27 -16.06 3.41
C GLN A 125 5.15 -17.32 3.27
N ASP A 126 5.90 -17.43 2.17
CA ASP A 126 6.82 -18.55 1.94
C ASP A 126 7.96 -18.60 2.97
N LEU A 127 8.47 -17.43 3.38
CA LEU A 127 9.51 -17.31 4.41
C LEU A 127 8.96 -17.59 5.80
N GLU A 128 7.76 -17.11 6.11
CA GLU A 128 7.07 -17.38 7.38
C GLU A 128 6.82 -18.88 7.55
N ALA A 129 6.38 -19.59 6.51
CA ALA A 129 6.23 -21.05 6.55
C ALA A 129 7.56 -21.79 6.82
N LYS A 130 8.68 -21.29 6.28
CA LYS A 130 10.01 -21.83 6.57
C LYS A 130 10.43 -21.56 8.00
N ILE A 131 10.18 -20.35 8.51
CA ILE A 131 10.45 -19.98 9.90
C ILE A 131 9.64 -20.88 10.84
N GLU A 132 8.36 -21.14 10.53
CA GLU A 132 7.50 -22.02 11.31
C GLU A 132 8.07 -23.45 11.36
N SER A 133 8.47 -23.99 10.21
CA SER A 133 9.09 -25.32 10.13
C SER A 133 10.39 -25.40 10.94
N GLN A 134 11.21 -24.35 10.88
CA GLN A 134 12.44 -24.26 11.67
C GLN A 134 12.17 -24.14 13.16
N ARG A 135 11.15 -23.37 13.55
CA ARG A 135 10.70 -23.24 14.94
C ARG A 135 10.19 -24.57 15.48
N MET A 136 9.38 -25.31 14.73
CA MET A 136 8.94 -26.66 15.11
C MET A 136 10.12 -27.63 15.28
N LYS A 137 11.12 -27.55 14.39
CA LYS A 137 12.34 -28.37 14.52
C LYS A 137 13.13 -28.01 15.78
N LEU A 138 13.26 -26.72 16.08
CA LEU A 138 13.92 -26.27 17.31
C LEU A 138 13.12 -26.68 18.54
N ASP A 139 11.80 -26.54 18.52
CA ASP A 139 10.91 -26.97 19.59
C ASP A 139 11.12 -28.46 19.89
N LEU A 140 11.08 -29.32 18.86
CA LEU A 140 11.40 -30.75 18.98
C LEU A 140 12.80 -30.99 19.56
N LEU A 141 13.82 -30.24 19.12
CA LEU A 141 15.18 -30.37 19.65
C LEU A 141 15.27 -29.91 21.10
N LEU A 142 14.55 -28.87 21.50
CA LEU A 142 14.45 -28.44 22.89
C LEU A 142 13.75 -29.52 23.72
N THR A 143 12.63 -30.07 23.25
CA THR A 143 11.95 -31.18 23.93
C THR A 143 12.84 -32.42 24.06
N ASN A 144 13.65 -32.72 23.03
CA ASN A 144 14.58 -33.85 23.05
C ASN A 144 15.84 -33.58 23.89
N ASN A 145 16.28 -32.33 23.99
CA ASN A 145 17.43 -31.92 24.81
C ASN A 145 17.06 -31.75 26.30
N ASP A 146 15.78 -31.60 26.64
CA ASP A 146 15.29 -31.77 28.03
C ASP A 146 15.47 -33.21 28.54
N PHE A 147 15.78 -34.16 27.65
CA PHE A 147 16.22 -35.52 27.99
C PHE A 147 17.75 -35.68 27.88
N ASN A 148 18.57 -34.75 28.39
CA ASN A 148 19.79 -35.10 29.13
C ASN A 148 20.66 -33.90 29.51
N PHE A 149 20.77 -33.64 30.81
CA PHE A 149 22.09 -33.37 31.41
C PHE A 149 22.32 -34.01 32.80
N GLU A 150 21.43 -34.87 33.33
CA GLU A 150 21.67 -35.52 34.62
C GLU A 150 21.35 -37.02 34.74
N ASP A 151 20.90 -37.74 33.71
CA ASP A 151 20.72 -39.20 33.86
C ASP A 151 21.00 -39.98 32.57
N LYS A 152 22.28 -40.11 32.27
CA LYS A 152 22.81 -41.25 31.49
C LYS A 152 23.33 -42.35 32.41
N ASN A 153 22.68 -42.55 33.54
CA ASN A 153 22.67 -43.87 34.15
C ASN A 153 21.46 -44.56 33.56
N GLU A 154 21.66 -45.45 32.58
CA GLU A 154 20.72 -46.57 32.47
C GLU A 154 20.49 -47.08 33.88
N ILE A 155 19.24 -47.05 34.35
CA ILE A 155 18.90 -47.51 35.70
C ILE A 155 19.12 -49.01 35.69
N ILE A 156 20.36 -49.43 35.95
CA ILE A 156 20.71 -50.81 36.21
C ILE A 156 19.99 -51.15 37.52
N THR A 157 18.91 -51.91 37.41
CA THR A 157 18.21 -52.40 38.59
C THR A 157 19.05 -53.49 39.25
N ASP A 158 19.00 -53.57 40.58
CA ASP A 158 19.69 -54.64 41.32
C ASP A 158 19.24 -56.04 40.85
N GLU A 159 18.01 -56.15 40.33
CA GLU A 159 17.45 -57.38 39.76
C GLU A 159 18.19 -57.81 38.48
N MET A 160 18.42 -56.88 37.55
CA MET A 160 19.20 -57.14 36.33
C MET A 160 20.63 -57.60 36.65
N ILE A 161 21.25 -57.04 37.71
CA ILE A 161 22.60 -57.45 38.16
C ILE A 161 22.58 -58.87 38.72
N GLN A 162 21.53 -59.25 39.46
CA GLN A 162 21.44 -60.60 40.02
C GLN A 162 21.24 -61.65 38.94
N GLU A 163 20.39 -61.39 37.95
CA GLU A 163 20.21 -62.31 36.82
C GLU A 163 21.50 -62.54 36.04
N GLU A 164 22.27 -61.48 35.77
CA GLU A 164 23.58 -61.61 35.11
C GLU A 164 24.58 -62.39 35.96
N LYS A 165 24.60 -62.18 37.28
CA LYS A 165 25.48 -62.93 38.20
C LYS A 165 25.15 -64.42 38.22
N ASP A 166 23.87 -64.75 38.25
CA ASP A 166 23.41 -66.15 38.24
C ASP A 166 23.77 -66.84 36.93
N GLU A 167 23.64 -66.13 35.81
CA GLU A 167 24.00 -66.67 34.49
C GLU A 167 25.51 -66.90 34.39
N VAL A 168 26.33 -65.96 34.86
CA VAL A 168 27.79 -66.13 34.90
C VAL A 168 28.18 -67.33 35.76
N ALA A 169 27.58 -67.52 36.93
CA ALA A 169 27.87 -68.66 37.79
C ALA A 169 27.54 -70.02 37.13
N ARG A 170 26.46 -70.08 36.33
CA ARG A 170 26.11 -71.29 35.56
C ARG A 170 27.15 -71.59 34.48
N LEU A 171 27.56 -70.58 33.72
CA LEU A 171 28.56 -70.72 32.67
C LEU A 171 29.94 -71.10 33.22
N GLU A 172 30.33 -70.54 34.36
CA GLU A 172 31.58 -70.91 35.05
C GLU A 172 31.56 -72.38 35.47
N TYR A 173 30.46 -72.86 36.02
CA TYR A 173 30.30 -74.28 36.37
C TYR A 173 30.40 -75.18 35.13
N GLU A 174 29.74 -74.80 34.03
CA GLU A 174 29.80 -75.55 32.77
C GLU A 174 31.23 -75.60 32.21
N LEU A 175 31.92 -74.45 32.19
CA LEU A 175 33.31 -74.36 31.76
C LEU A 175 34.23 -75.21 32.64
N GLU A 176 34.02 -75.23 33.96
CA GLU A 176 34.83 -76.04 34.87
C GLU A 176 34.67 -77.53 34.58
N MET A 177 33.43 -78.01 34.40
CA MET A 177 33.16 -79.41 34.06
C MET A 177 33.80 -79.80 32.73
N ARG A 178 33.60 -78.96 31.70
CA ARG A 178 34.22 -79.17 30.38
C ARG A 178 35.76 -79.16 30.45
N SER A 179 36.33 -78.32 31.31
CA SER A 179 37.79 -78.27 31.53
C SER A 179 38.34 -79.53 32.22
N LYS A 180 37.53 -80.20 33.05
CA LYS A 180 37.91 -81.47 33.70
C LYS A 180 37.83 -82.61 32.69
N GLU A 181 36.76 -82.68 31.90
CA GLU A 181 36.62 -83.67 30.83
C GLU A 181 37.75 -83.59 29.80
N LEU A 182 38.20 -82.38 29.45
CA LEU A 182 39.37 -82.22 28.56
C LEU A 182 40.66 -82.70 29.21
N ARG A 183 40.86 -82.46 30.51
CA ARG A 183 42.03 -82.94 31.26
C ARG A 183 42.03 -84.46 31.47
N GLU A 184 40.87 -85.10 31.52
CA GLU A 184 40.76 -86.56 31.61
C GLU A 184 40.90 -87.26 30.25
N ASN A 185 40.73 -86.53 29.14
CA ASN A 185 40.89 -87.03 27.77
C ASN A 185 42.28 -86.75 27.15
N GLU A 186 43.19 -86.12 27.89
CA GLU A 186 44.63 -86.01 27.58
C GLU A 186 45.45 -87.07 28.31
#